data_AF-X1LD43-F1
#
_entry.id   AF-X1LD43-F1
#
_cell.length_a   1.000
_cell.length_b   1.000
_cell.length_c   1.000
_cell.angle_alpha   90.00
_cell.angle_beta   90.00
_cell.angle_gamma   90.00
#
_symmetry.space_group_name_H-M   'P 1'
#
loop_
_entity.id
_entity.type
_entity.pdbx_description
1 polymer ?
#
loop_
_entity_poly.entity_id
_entity_poly.type
_entity_poly.pdbx_seq_one_letter_code
_entity_poly.pdbx_strand_id
1 'polypeptide(L)'
;MQTSAEQGCIYVSNSQQPICVSPEEAGAAAAELINYKFTPPAVDIRFPHWVVFIRNELERLYDPQTIYRSGFTVYTTLDPYLQQQAQQIVQEQIAGLTDRRVSTGALIAIRPNTGEIVAMVGSADFYNEEIDGQVNMAIRPRQPGSSIKPLTYTAAFEKGWTPASLIWDVSSEFPPSGNPTDPRPPYKPVNYDERFHGPVTVRSALANSYNIPAVKTLSFVGIYDDPTTPQEEGLIALARRMGITTFTRDDYGLSLTLGGGEVTLLELTGAYANFANGGLRVPPVGIL
;
A
#
# COMPACT_ATOMS: atom_id res chain seq x y z
N MET A 1 -54.31 7.98 16.35
CA MET A 1 -53.61 8.16 15.07
C MET A 1 -54.66 8.60 14.07
N GLN A 2 -54.53 9.78 13.47
CA GLN A 2 -55.42 10.19 12.37
C GLN A 2 -55.23 9.22 11.21
N THR A 3 -56.31 8.87 10.52
CA THR A 3 -56.26 7.91 9.41
C THR A 3 -55.68 8.56 8.16
N SER A 4 -55.04 7.79 7.27
CA SER A 4 -54.52 8.31 5.99
C SER A 4 -55.62 8.99 5.14
N ALA A 5 -56.88 8.56 5.31
CA ALA A 5 -58.05 9.18 4.71
C ALA A 5 -58.31 10.61 5.20
N GLU A 6 -58.06 10.90 6.49
CA GLU A 6 -58.20 12.24 7.07
C GLU A 6 -57.08 13.21 6.62
N GLN A 7 -55.98 12.67 6.09
CA GLN A 7 -54.82 13.43 5.61
C GLN A 7 -54.71 13.48 4.07
N GLY A 8 -55.73 13.00 3.36
CA GLY A 8 -55.85 13.15 1.91
C GLY A 8 -55.23 12.05 1.06
N CYS A 9 -54.87 10.89 1.65
CA CYS A 9 -54.29 9.73 0.96
C CYS A 9 -53.03 10.05 0.14
N ILE A 10 -52.31 9.03 -0.35
CA ILE A 10 -51.06 9.25 -1.10
C ILE A 10 -51.13 8.68 -2.52
N TYR A 11 -50.60 9.42 -3.48
CA TYR A 11 -50.33 8.89 -4.81
C TYR A 11 -48.99 8.15 -4.79
N VAL A 12 -48.98 6.95 -5.36
CA VAL A 12 -47.77 6.14 -5.55
C VAL A 12 -47.55 5.88 -7.04
N SER A 13 -46.28 5.73 -7.45
CA SER A 13 -45.88 5.70 -8.86
C SER A 13 -46.49 4.55 -9.68
N ASN A 14 -47.03 3.52 -9.03
CA ASN A 14 -47.63 2.35 -9.64
C ASN A 14 -49.18 2.32 -9.56
N SER A 15 -49.82 3.40 -9.11
CA SER A 15 -51.29 3.50 -9.04
C SER A 15 -51.79 4.82 -9.60
N GLN A 16 -52.84 4.75 -10.43
CA GLN A 16 -53.53 5.95 -10.94
C GLN A 16 -54.51 6.55 -9.93
N GLN A 17 -54.84 5.84 -8.85
CA GLN A 17 -55.71 6.32 -7.77
C GLN A 17 -54.93 6.46 -6.45
N PRO A 18 -55.28 7.45 -5.61
CA PRO A 18 -54.62 7.65 -4.33
C PRO A 18 -54.95 6.50 -3.39
N ILE A 19 -53.92 5.99 -2.71
CA ILE A 19 -54.02 4.88 -1.77
C ILE A 19 -54.18 5.44 -0.36
N CYS A 20 -55.22 4.99 0.32
CA CYS A 20 -55.50 5.32 1.71
C CYS A 20 -55.15 4.11 2.58
N VAL A 21 -54.37 4.31 3.64
CA VAL A 21 -54.00 3.25 4.59
C VAL A 21 -54.80 3.42 5.89
N SER A 22 -55.56 2.39 6.27
CA SER A 22 -56.27 2.33 7.54
C SER A 22 -55.31 2.09 8.72
N PRO A 23 -55.72 2.39 9.98
CA PRO A 23 -54.90 2.08 11.16
C PRO A 23 -54.56 0.58 11.29
N GLU A 24 -55.47 -0.29 10.86
CA GLU A 24 -55.27 -1.74 10.87
C GLU A 24 -54.23 -2.17 9.85
N GLU A 25 -54.32 -1.68 8.60
CA GLU A 25 -53.32 -1.94 7.55
C GLU A 25 -51.95 -1.37 7.91
N ALA A 26 -51.90 -0.19 8.54
CA ALA A 26 -50.66 0.39 9.03
C ALA A 26 -50.03 -0.47 10.15
N GLY A 27 -50.85 -0.99 11.06
CA GLY A 27 -50.41 -1.89 12.12
C GLY A 27 -49.90 -3.23 11.58
N ALA A 28 -50.61 -3.81 10.60
CA ALA A 28 -50.22 -5.04 9.92
C ALA A 28 -48.91 -4.86 9.15
N ALA A 29 -48.76 -3.78 8.37
CA ALA A 29 -47.54 -3.48 7.63
C ALA A 29 -46.35 -3.22 8.57
N ALA A 30 -46.56 -2.54 9.71
CA ALA A 30 -45.52 -2.35 10.71
C ALA A 30 -45.07 -3.68 11.33
N ALA A 31 -46.02 -4.57 11.65
CA ALA A 31 -45.71 -5.91 12.14
C ALA A 31 -44.99 -6.75 11.07
N GLU A 32 -45.36 -6.64 9.80
CA GLU A 32 -44.68 -7.28 8.68
C GLU A 32 -43.24 -6.76 8.56
N LEU A 33 -43.02 -5.45 8.55
CA LEU A 33 -41.71 -4.82 8.46
C LEU A 33 -40.78 -5.20 9.62
N ILE A 34 -41.30 -5.27 10.85
CA ILE A 34 -40.53 -5.73 12.02
C ILE A 34 -40.06 -7.18 11.85
N ASN A 35 -40.88 -8.01 11.21
CA ASN A 35 -40.58 -9.42 10.96
C ASN A 35 -39.92 -9.65 9.60
N TYR A 36 -39.79 -8.62 8.76
CA TYR A 36 -39.23 -8.73 7.43
C TYR A 36 -37.71 -8.86 7.53
N LYS A 37 -37.20 -10.02 7.11
CA LYS A 37 -35.76 -10.24 7.02
C LYS A 37 -35.25 -9.64 5.72
N PHE A 38 -34.68 -8.43 5.81
CA PHE A 38 -33.95 -7.84 4.69
C PHE A 38 -32.80 -8.75 4.29
N THR A 39 -32.86 -9.27 3.06
CA THR A 39 -31.76 -10.01 2.46
C THR A 39 -30.96 -9.04 1.59
N PRO A 40 -29.68 -8.80 1.90
CA PRO A 40 -28.86 -8.03 0.99
C PRO A 40 -28.76 -8.78 -0.35
N PRO A 41 -28.73 -8.06 -1.48
CA PRO A 41 -28.51 -8.69 -2.77
C PRO A 41 -27.21 -9.50 -2.74
N ALA A 42 -27.23 -10.70 -3.33
CA ALA A 42 -26.03 -11.50 -3.50
C ALA A 42 -25.12 -10.83 -4.54
N VAL A 43 -24.16 -10.03 -4.07
CA VAL A 43 -23.14 -9.41 -4.92
C VAL A 43 -21.89 -10.29 -4.86
N ASP A 44 -21.68 -11.09 -5.90
CA ASP A 44 -20.42 -11.80 -6.09
C ASP A 44 -19.40 -10.86 -6.75
N ILE A 45 -18.44 -10.40 -5.95
CA ILE A 45 -17.40 -9.48 -6.42
C ILE A 45 -16.19 -10.31 -6.84
N ARG A 46 -16.06 -10.51 -8.16
CA ARG A 46 -14.86 -11.14 -8.71
C ARG A 46 -13.64 -10.23 -8.46
N PHE A 47 -12.67 -10.74 -7.68
CA PHE A 47 -11.45 -10.03 -7.27
C PHE A 47 -11.71 -8.79 -6.38
N PRO A 48 -12.23 -8.98 -5.16
CA PRO A 48 -12.80 -7.89 -4.36
C PRO A 48 -11.80 -6.80 -3.98
N HIS A 49 -10.54 -7.14 -3.67
CA HIS A 49 -9.49 -6.14 -3.40
C HIS A 49 -9.26 -5.21 -4.58
N TRP A 50 -9.26 -5.75 -5.81
CA TRP A 50 -9.10 -4.96 -7.03
C TRP A 50 -10.31 -4.06 -7.27
N VAL A 51 -11.51 -4.60 -7.16
CA VAL A 51 -12.75 -3.83 -7.38
C VAL A 51 -12.85 -2.66 -6.40
N VAL A 52 -12.55 -2.89 -5.12
CA VAL A 52 -12.52 -1.84 -4.10
C VAL A 52 -11.43 -0.81 -4.39
N PHE A 53 -10.24 -1.25 -4.82
CA PHE A 53 -9.15 -0.35 -5.22
C PHE A 53 -9.56 0.57 -6.38
N ILE A 54 -10.12 0.01 -7.46
CA ILE A 54 -10.55 0.77 -8.64
C ILE A 54 -11.69 1.73 -8.29
N ARG A 55 -12.65 1.31 -7.47
CA ARG A 55 -13.72 2.18 -6.99
C ARG A 55 -13.16 3.39 -6.23
N ASN A 56 -12.22 3.17 -5.31
CA ASN A 56 -11.60 4.26 -4.55
C ASN A 56 -10.80 5.20 -5.45
N GLU A 57 -10.11 4.68 -6.48
CA GLU A 57 -9.44 5.52 -7.48
C GLU A 57 -10.44 6.38 -8.27
N LEU A 58 -11.56 5.81 -8.68
CA LEU A 58 -12.62 6.56 -9.37
C LEU A 58 -13.25 7.64 -8.49
N GLU A 59 -13.50 7.36 -7.22
CA GLU A 59 -14.01 8.35 -6.25
C GLU A 59 -13.00 9.48 -5.97
N ARG A 60 -11.71 9.25 -6.20
CA ARG A 60 -10.66 10.27 -6.11
C ARG A 60 -10.62 11.14 -7.37
N LEU A 61 -10.92 10.56 -8.53
CA LEU A 61 -10.88 11.25 -9.83
C LEU A 61 -12.17 12.00 -10.16
N TYR A 62 -13.31 11.46 -9.71
CA TYR A 62 -14.66 11.96 -9.97
C TYR A 62 -15.44 12.05 -8.65
N ASP A 63 -16.47 12.89 -8.58
CA ASP A 63 -17.31 12.90 -7.40
C ASP A 63 -18.14 11.60 -7.27
N PRO A 64 -18.47 11.15 -6.04
CA PRO A 64 -19.21 9.91 -5.83
C PRO A 64 -20.58 9.87 -6.52
N GLN A 65 -21.29 11.01 -6.64
CA GLN A 65 -22.61 11.00 -7.26
C GLN A 65 -22.52 10.67 -8.75
N THR A 66 -21.51 11.21 -9.43
CA THR A 66 -21.24 10.90 -10.83
C THR A 66 -20.93 9.42 -11.02
N ILE A 67 -20.08 8.82 -10.17
CA ILE A 67 -19.73 7.39 -10.27
C ILE A 67 -20.94 6.47 -10.07
N TYR A 68 -21.77 6.74 -9.06
CA TYR A 68 -22.87 5.83 -8.69
C TYR A 68 -24.16 6.00 -9.51
N ARG A 69 -24.32 7.09 -10.26
CA ARG A 69 -25.58 7.38 -10.99
C ARG A 69 -25.46 7.40 -12.51
N SER A 70 -24.25 7.48 -13.06
CA SER A 70 -24.06 7.72 -14.51
C SER A 70 -23.90 6.43 -15.33
N GLY A 71 -23.86 5.25 -14.70
CA GLY A 71 -23.83 3.96 -15.41
C GLY A 71 -22.52 3.69 -16.16
N PHE A 72 -21.38 4.07 -15.60
CA PHE A 72 -20.08 3.87 -16.25
C PHE A 72 -19.75 2.40 -16.52
N THR A 73 -19.10 2.16 -17.65
CA THR A 73 -18.35 0.93 -17.91
C THR A 73 -16.86 1.24 -17.74
N VAL A 74 -16.21 0.55 -16.80
CA VAL A 74 -14.81 0.82 -16.44
C VAL A 74 -13.94 -0.30 -16.98
N TYR A 75 -13.00 0.04 -17.86
CA TYR A 75 -11.97 -0.87 -18.35
C TYR A 75 -10.73 -0.73 -17.46
N THR A 76 -10.21 -1.86 -16.98
CA THR A 76 -9.10 -1.89 -16.00
C THR A 76 -7.92 -2.65 -16.57
N THR A 77 -6.74 -2.47 -15.96
CA THR A 77 -5.48 -3.09 -16.39
C THR A 77 -5.29 -4.54 -15.90
N LEU A 78 -6.20 -5.03 -15.08
CA LEU A 78 -6.11 -6.36 -14.47
C LEU A 78 -6.10 -7.46 -15.55
N ASP A 79 -5.14 -8.38 -15.43
CA ASP A 79 -5.14 -9.62 -16.18
C ASP A 79 -5.81 -10.71 -15.31
N PRO A 80 -7.00 -11.22 -15.68
CA PRO A 80 -7.73 -12.18 -14.85
C PRO A 80 -6.98 -13.50 -14.62
N TYR A 81 -6.12 -13.91 -15.56
CA TYR A 81 -5.34 -15.14 -15.45
C TYR A 81 -4.17 -14.96 -14.48
N LEU A 82 -3.46 -13.84 -14.57
CA LEU A 82 -2.40 -13.50 -13.60
C LEU A 82 -2.98 -13.24 -12.20
N GLN A 83 -4.13 -12.58 -12.10
CA GLN A 83 -4.79 -12.33 -10.83
C GLN A 83 -5.18 -13.64 -10.14
N GLN A 84 -5.72 -14.62 -10.87
CA GLN A 84 -6.08 -15.90 -10.29
C GLN A 84 -4.85 -16.65 -9.76
N GLN A 85 -3.75 -16.67 -10.52
CA GLN A 85 -2.49 -17.24 -10.06
C GLN A 85 -1.94 -16.51 -8.83
N ALA A 86 -1.98 -15.17 -8.82
CA ALA A 86 -1.53 -14.39 -7.68
C ALA A 86 -2.31 -14.72 -6.40
N GLN A 87 -3.64 -14.86 -6.48
CA GLN A 87 -4.47 -15.25 -5.34
C GLN A 87 -4.11 -16.66 -4.85
N GLN A 88 -3.95 -17.61 -5.76
CA GLN A 88 -3.56 -18.98 -5.43
C GLN A 88 -2.19 -19.01 -4.73
N ILE A 89 -1.20 -18.30 -5.28
CA ILE A 89 0.15 -18.22 -4.70
C ILE A 89 0.08 -17.64 -3.28
N VAL A 90 -0.62 -16.53 -3.07
CA VAL A 90 -0.74 -15.93 -1.73
C VAL A 90 -1.42 -16.91 -0.76
N GLN A 91 -2.52 -17.54 -1.17
CA GLN A 91 -3.23 -18.51 -0.33
C GLN A 91 -2.36 -19.70 0.06
N GLU A 92 -1.67 -20.32 -0.90
CA GLU A 92 -0.80 -21.48 -0.67
C GLU A 92 0.39 -21.12 0.22
N GLN A 93 1.03 -19.97 -0.01
CA GLN A 93 2.16 -19.54 0.82
C GLN A 93 1.72 -19.26 2.27
N ILE A 94 0.57 -18.62 2.47
CA ILE A 94 0.06 -18.32 3.81
C ILE A 94 -0.37 -19.60 4.55
N ALA A 95 -1.02 -20.54 3.85
CA ALA A 95 -1.35 -21.85 4.42
C ALA A 95 -0.09 -22.61 4.86
N GLY A 96 1.01 -22.50 4.12
CA GLY A 96 2.30 -23.10 4.48
C GLY A 96 3.03 -22.43 5.65
N LEU A 97 2.56 -21.29 6.14
CA LEU A 97 3.21 -20.49 7.20
C LEU A 97 2.35 -20.35 8.47
N THR A 98 1.25 -21.10 8.58
CA THR A 98 0.34 -21.03 9.73
C THR A 98 1.03 -21.40 11.05
N ASP A 99 1.99 -22.34 11.02
CA ASP A 99 2.83 -22.73 12.16
C ASP A 99 3.69 -21.57 12.71
N ARG A 100 3.98 -20.58 11.86
CA ARG A 100 4.72 -19.36 12.19
C ARG A 100 3.82 -18.19 12.55
N ARG A 101 2.51 -18.44 12.72
CA ARG A 101 1.49 -17.44 13.05
C ARG A 101 1.36 -16.33 12.00
N VAL A 102 1.63 -16.66 10.74
CA VAL A 102 1.36 -15.76 9.61
C VAL A 102 -0.10 -16.00 9.18
N SER A 103 -0.90 -14.94 9.15
CA SER A 103 -2.35 -15.02 8.88
C SER A 103 -2.76 -14.42 7.53
N THR A 104 -1.93 -13.58 6.91
CA THR A 104 -2.28 -12.88 5.66
C THR A 104 -1.04 -12.47 4.88
N GLY A 105 -1.24 -12.11 3.61
CA GLY A 105 -0.19 -11.67 2.70
C GLY A 105 -0.76 -10.84 1.55
N ALA A 106 0.11 -10.10 0.86
CA ALA A 106 -0.26 -9.29 -0.29
C ALA A 106 0.74 -9.50 -1.45
N LEU A 107 0.26 -9.25 -2.66
CA LEU A 107 1.03 -9.35 -3.88
C LEU A 107 0.58 -8.26 -4.86
N ILE A 108 1.54 -7.57 -5.47
CA ILE A 108 1.31 -6.69 -6.61
C ILE A 108 2.25 -7.07 -7.74
N ALA A 109 1.71 -7.10 -8.96
CA ALA A 109 2.48 -7.24 -10.18
C ALA A 109 2.18 -6.05 -11.11
N ILE A 110 3.25 -5.41 -11.60
CA ILE A 110 3.18 -4.22 -12.45
C ILE A 110 4.00 -4.47 -13.71
N ARG A 111 3.50 -4.04 -14.88
CA ARG A 111 4.31 -3.94 -16.10
C ARG A 111 5.19 -2.69 -16.02
N PRO A 112 6.54 -2.81 -15.97
CA PRO A 112 7.39 -1.64 -15.73
C PRO A 112 7.28 -0.53 -16.77
N ASN A 113 7.09 -0.90 -18.05
CA ASN A 113 7.09 0.04 -19.16
C ASN A 113 5.79 0.86 -19.27
N THR A 114 4.67 0.32 -18.78
CA THR A 114 3.34 0.94 -18.90
C THR A 114 2.75 1.37 -17.56
N GLY A 115 3.30 0.88 -16.44
CA GLY A 115 2.75 1.09 -15.10
C GLY A 115 1.50 0.25 -14.82
N GLU A 116 1.03 -0.55 -15.77
CA GLU A 116 -0.21 -1.31 -15.63
C GLU A 116 -0.11 -2.32 -14.49
N ILE A 117 -1.00 -2.19 -13.50
CA ILE A 117 -1.16 -3.16 -12.42
C ILE A 117 -1.95 -4.36 -12.95
N VAL A 118 -1.25 -5.46 -13.21
CA VAL A 118 -1.85 -6.66 -13.83
C VAL A 118 -2.40 -7.67 -12.81
N ALA A 119 -1.94 -7.58 -11.56
CA ALA A 119 -2.49 -8.34 -10.43
C ALA A 119 -2.32 -7.56 -9.12
N MET A 120 -3.32 -7.64 -8.25
CA MET A 120 -3.34 -7.07 -6.90
C MET A 120 -4.10 -8.00 -5.94
N VAL A 121 -3.40 -8.50 -4.93
CA VAL A 121 -3.95 -9.27 -3.83
C VAL A 121 -3.65 -8.53 -2.54
N GLY A 122 -4.70 -8.20 -1.79
CA GLY A 122 -4.59 -7.44 -0.54
C GLY A 122 -4.55 -8.29 0.72
N SER A 123 -5.02 -9.54 0.67
CA SER A 123 -5.04 -10.49 1.77
C SER A 123 -5.15 -11.92 1.22
N ALA A 124 -4.94 -12.92 2.08
CA ALA A 124 -5.10 -14.34 1.70
C ALA A 124 -6.56 -14.71 1.37
N ASP A 125 -7.51 -14.17 2.11
CA ASP A 125 -8.94 -14.33 1.87
C ASP A 125 -9.65 -13.03 2.24
N PHE A 126 -10.36 -12.45 1.28
CA PHE A 126 -11.09 -11.19 1.47
C PHE A 126 -12.27 -11.32 2.43
N TYR A 127 -12.92 -12.49 2.44
CA TYR A 127 -14.15 -12.72 3.20
C TYR A 127 -13.90 -13.34 4.58
N ASN A 128 -12.64 -13.58 4.93
CA ASN A 128 -12.26 -14.08 6.24
C ASN A 128 -12.06 -12.92 7.23
N GLU A 129 -13.01 -12.75 8.14
CA GLU A 129 -12.98 -11.71 9.18
C GLU A 129 -11.89 -11.95 10.24
N GLU A 130 -11.50 -13.20 10.52
CA GLU A 130 -10.50 -13.54 11.56
C GLU A 130 -9.11 -13.00 11.23
N ILE A 131 -8.83 -12.73 9.95
CA ILE A 131 -7.55 -12.21 9.46
C ILE A 131 -7.65 -10.76 8.97
N ASP A 132 -8.75 -10.07 9.28
CA ASP A 132 -9.09 -8.76 8.73
C ASP A 132 -9.04 -8.75 7.18
N GLY A 133 -9.65 -9.76 6.55
CA GLY A 133 -9.52 -10.05 5.12
C GLY A 133 -9.78 -8.88 4.17
N GLN A 134 -10.62 -7.93 4.56
CA GLN A 134 -10.96 -6.74 3.77
C GLN A 134 -9.84 -5.68 3.80
N VAL A 135 -8.86 -5.79 4.69
CA VAL A 135 -7.70 -4.90 4.73
C VAL A 135 -6.78 -5.22 3.55
N ASN A 136 -6.73 -4.30 2.59
CA ASN A 136 -5.84 -4.43 1.45
C ASN A 136 -4.40 -4.05 1.85
N MET A 137 -3.60 -5.03 2.27
CA MET A 137 -2.20 -4.85 2.66
C MET A 137 -1.30 -4.36 1.53
N ALA A 138 -1.75 -4.44 0.27
CA ALA A 138 -1.00 -3.96 -0.88
C ALA A 138 -0.89 -2.42 -0.92
N ILE A 139 -1.85 -1.72 -0.30
CA ILE A 139 -1.95 -0.26 -0.24
C ILE A 139 -1.93 0.27 1.20
N ARG A 140 -1.55 -0.55 2.18
CA ARG A 140 -1.37 -0.12 3.57
C ARG A 140 0.12 0.05 3.87
N PRO A 141 0.55 1.19 4.44
CA PRO A 141 1.95 1.38 4.79
C PRO A 141 2.45 0.33 5.77
N ARG A 142 3.63 -0.22 5.51
CA ARG A 142 4.37 -1.14 6.40
C ARG A 142 5.85 -0.86 6.35
N GLN A 143 6.56 -1.27 7.39
CA GLN A 143 8.02 -1.23 7.39
C GLN A 143 8.55 -2.19 6.31
N PRO A 144 9.29 -1.72 5.30
CA PRO A 144 9.79 -2.55 4.19
C PRO A 144 10.98 -3.41 4.59
N GLY A 145 11.56 -3.17 5.78
CA GLY A 145 12.81 -3.78 6.20
C GLY A 145 13.94 -3.50 5.21
N SER A 146 14.76 -4.51 4.93
CA SER A 146 15.91 -4.39 4.03
C SER A 146 15.55 -4.14 2.55
N SER A 147 14.28 -4.28 2.15
CA SER A 147 13.87 -4.04 0.76
C SER A 147 13.97 -2.56 0.35
N ILE A 148 14.15 -1.63 1.30
CA ILE A 148 14.43 -0.23 0.99
C ILE A 148 15.90 0.04 0.60
N LYS A 149 16.84 -0.86 0.96
CA LYS A 149 18.28 -0.65 0.75
C LYS A 149 18.65 -0.31 -0.70
N PRO A 150 18.09 -0.95 -1.75
CA PRO A 150 18.39 -0.59 -3.13
C PRO A 150 18.20 0.90 -3.43
N LEU A 151 17.21 1.57 -2.82
CA LEU A 151 17.00 3.01 -2.99
C LEU A 151 18.15 3.79 -2.33
N THR A 152 18.53 3.44 -1.09
CA THR A 152 19.69 4.07 -0.41
C THR A 152 20.97 3.96 -1.22
N TYR A 153 21.27 2.79 -1.78
CA TYR A 153 22.46 2.61 -2.62
C TYR A 153 22.35 3.34 -3.97
N THR A 154 21.14 3.45 -4.53
CA THR A 154 20.90 4.25 -5.75
C THR A 154 21.23 5.72 -5.49
N ALA A 155 20.82 6.27 -4.35
CA ALA A 155 21.16 7.65 -3.99
C ALA A 155 22.68 7.83 -3.84
N ALA A 156 23.39 6.84 -3.28
CA ALA A 156 24.84 6.90 -3.20
C ALA A 156 25.52 6.86 -4.57
N PHE A 157 24.96 6.11 -5.53
CA PHE A 157 25.46 6.08 -6.91
C PHE A 157 25.31 7.43 -7.61
N GLU A 158 24.21 8.16 -7.37
CA GLU A 158 24.06 9.53 -7.88
C GLU A 158 25.11 10.49 -7.31
N LYS A 159 25.60 10.22 -6.08
CA LYS A 159 26.71 10.96 -5.44
C LYS A 159 28.09 10.40 -5.77
N GLY A 160 28.20 9.58 -6.82
CA GLY A 160 29.48 9.13 -7.38
C GLY A 160 30.03 7.82 -6.82
N TRP A 161 29.29 7.09 -5.95
CA TRP A 161 29.68 5.73 -5.62
C TRP A 161 29.51 4.79 -6.82
N THR A 162 30.28 3.71 -6.81
CA THR A 162 30.17 2.64 -7.80
C THR A 162 29.94 1.31 -7.09
N PRO A 163 29.54 0.24 -7.80
CA PRO A 163 29.46 -1.10 -7.20
C PRO A 163 30.77 -1.59 -6.58
N ALA A 164 31.92 -1.02 -6.97
CA ALA A 164 33.24 -1.35 -6.46
C ALA A 164 33.71 -0.44 -5.30
N SER A 165 32.97 0.63 -4.98
CA SER A 165 33.29 1.48 -3.83
C SER A 165 33.34 0.65 -2.54
N LEU A 166 34.36 0.90 -1.72
CA LEU A 166 34.57 0.18 -0.47
C LEU A 166 33.79 0.83 0.68
N ILE A 167 33.18 -0.02 1.52
CA ILE A 167 32.54 0.35 2.77
C ILE A 167 33.11 -0.55 3.86
N TRP A 168 33.46 0.05 4.99
CA TRP A 168 33.94 -0.71 6.15
C TRP A 168 32.77 -1.27 6.94
N ASP A 169 32.55 -2.58 6.88
CA ASP A 169 31.64 -3.32 7.75
C ASP A 169 32.35 -3.69 9.06
N VAL A 170 32.37 -2.74 9.99
CA VAL A 170 33.02 -2.82 11.31
C VAL A 170 32.13 -2.17 12.36
N SER A 171 32.34 -2.49 13.64
CA SER A 171 31.63 -1.84 14.75
C SER A 171 31.64 -0.32 14.59
N SER A 172 30.45 0.26 14.56
CA SER A 172 30.23 1.69 14.26
C SER A 172 29.13 2.24 15.13
N GLU A 173 29.26 3.50 15.51
CA GLU A 173 28.27 4.22 16.29
C GLU A 173 27.84 5.47 15.53
N PHE A 174 26.55 5.81 15.62
CA PHE A 174 25.96 6.97 14.97
C PHE A 174 25.17 7.79 15.98
N PRO A 175 24.95 9.09 15.72
CA PRO A 175 24.02 9.88 16.52
C PRO A 175 22.64 9.20 16.60
N PRO A 176 21.94 9.29 17.75
CA PRO A 176 20.62 8.66 17.94
C PRO A 176 19.54 9.22 17.00
N SER A 177 19.71 10.43 16.49
CA SER A 177 18.86 11.06 15.49
C SER A 177 19.63 12.12 14.70
N GLY A 178 18.96 12.78 13.76
CA GLY A 178 19.48 13.98 13.08
C GLY A 178 19.58 15.22 13.98
N ASN A 179 19.08 15.17 15.22
CA ASN A 179 19.20 16.27 16.17
C ASN A 179 20.53 16.19 16.94
N PRO A 180 21.44 17.18 16.82
CA PRO A 180 22.74 17.15 17.47
C PRO A 180 22.68 17.23 19.01
N THR A 181 21.54 17.63 19.57
CA THR A 181 21.34 17.74 21.03
C THR A 181 20.52 16.58 21.61
N ASP A 182 20.28 15.51 20.85
CA ASP A 182 19.54 14.36 21.32
C ASP A 182 20.33 13.59 22.40
N PRO A 183 19.82 13.49 23.64
CA PRO A 183 20.56 12.93 24.77
C PRO A 183 20.56 11.40 24.80
N ARG A 184 19.87 10.73 23.86
CA ARG A 184 19.78 9.27 23.83
C ARG A 184 21.15 8.63 23.52
N PRO A 185 21.37 7.37 23.94
CA PRO A 185 22.58 6.64 23.59
C PRO A 185 22.79 6.56 22.07
N PRO A 186 24.05 6.53 21.59
CA PRO A 186 24.35 6.34 20.17
C PRO A 186 23.68 5.12 19.56
N TYR A 187 23.25 5.24 18.32
CA TYR A 187 22.74 4.13 17.54
C TYR A 187 23.88 3.21 17.09
N LYS A 188 23.81 1.93 17.48
CA LYS A 188 24.81 0.90 17.16
C LYS A 188 24.15 -0.24 16.37
N PRO A 189 24.11 -0.17 15.02
CA PRO A 189 23.54 -1.23 14.20
C PRO A 189 24.38 -2.52 14.28
N VAL A 190 23.70 -3.66 14.16
CA VAL A 190 24.31 -4.99 14.01
C VAL A 190 23.85 -5.64 12.71
N ASN A 191 24.70 -6.48 12.12
CA ASN A 191 24.32 -7.33 11.00
C ASN A 191 23.46 -8.52 11.50
N TYR A 192 22.67 -9.10 10.61
CA TYR A 192 21.78 -10.22 10.94
C TYR A 192 22.53 -11.49 11.40
N ASP A 193 23.81 -11.60 11.03
CA ASP A 193 24.71 -12.70 11.37
C ASP A 193 25.63 -12.37 12.56
N GLU A 194 25.44 -11.20 13.17
CA GLU A 194 26.20 -10.71 14.32
C GLU A 194 27.71 -10.60 14.08
N ARG A 195 28.14 -10.51 12.81
CA ARG A 195 29.55 -10.43 12.41
C ARG A 195 29.90 -9.11 11.74
N PHE A 196 31.20 -8.83 11.70
CA PHE A 196 31.83 -7.75 10.95
C PHE A 196 32.69 -8.36 9.84
N HIS A 197 32.53 -7.86 8.61
CA HIS A 197 33.21 -8.41 7.43
C HIS A 197 34.42 -7.57 6.97
N GLY A 198 34.74 -6.49 7.70
CA GLY A 198 35.85 -5.61 7.33
C GLY A 198 35.56 -4.81 6.05
N PRO A 199 36.52 -4.60 5.15
CA PRO A 199 36.27 -3.86 3.92
C PRO A 199 35.44 -4.71 2.94
N VAL A 200 34.24 -4.24 2.61
CA VAL A 200 33.36 -4.86 1.61
C VAL A 200 33.07 -3.89 0.47
N THR A 201 32.83 -4.39 -0.73
CA THR A 201 32.35 -3.55 -1.84
C THR A 201 30.87 -3.26 -1.69
N VAL A 202 30.39 -2.14 -2.23
CA VAL A 202 28.94 -1.82 -2.32
C VAL A 202 28.15 -3.00 -2.89
N ARG A 203 28.64 -3.63 -3.98
CA ARG A 203 28.02 -4.81 -4.59
C ARG A 203 27.84 -5.93 -3.57
N SER A 204 28.88 -6.26 -2.81
CA SER A 204 28.84 -7.35 -1.83
C SER A 204 27.97 -6.99 -0.63
N ALA A 205 28.03 -5.74 -0.18
CA ALA A 205 27.23 -5.24 0.92
C ALA A 205 25.73 -5.29 0.63
N LEU A 206 25.31 -4.84 -0.56
CA LEU A 206 23.92 -4.91 -0.99
C LEU A 206 23.47 -6.35 -1.24
N ALA A 207 24.29 -7.18 -1.90
CA ALA A 207 23.97 -8.58 -2.19
C ALA A 207 23.73 -9.42 -0.93
N ASN A 208 24.50 -9.16 0.13
CA ASN A 208 24.35 -9.83 1.43
C ASN A 208 23.44 -9.06 2.40
N SER A 209 22.88 -7.93 1.97
CA SER A 209 22.01 -7.07 2.79
C SER A 209 22.63 -6.71 4.15
N TYR A 210 23.92 -6.39 4.20
CA TYR A 210 24.55 -5.99 5.46
C TYR A 210 23.97 -4.66 5.97
N ASN A 211 23.69 -4.60 7.28
CA ASN A 211 23.02 -3.47 7.92
C ASN A 211 23.98 -2.30 8.14
N ILE A 212 25.19 -2.57 8.66
CA ILE A 212 26.15 -1.52 8.98
C ILE A 212 26.59 -0.76 7.71
N PRO A 213 26.93 -1.42 6.58
CA PRO A 213 27.20 -0.72 5.33
C PRO A 213 26.01 0.09 4.82
N ALA A 214 24.78 -0.42 4.96
CA ALA A 214 23.59 0.33 4.54
C ALA A 214 23.40 1.62 5.38
N VAL A 215 23.61 1.55 6.69
CA VAL A 215 23.56 2.73 7.59
C VAL A 215 24.66 3.73 7.23
N LYS A 216 25.89 3.27 6.95
CA LYS A 216 26.98 4.13 6.44
C LYS A 216 26.64 4.78 5.10
N THR A 217 25.99 4.04 4.22
CA THR A 217 25.52 4.54 2.93
C THR A 217 24.51 5.65 3.13
N LEU A 218 23.50 5.46 3.98
CA LEU A 218 22.51 6.51 4.27
C LEU A 218 23.16 7.72 4.95
N SER A 219 24.12 7.50 5.84
CA SER A 219 24.87 8.59 6.47
C SER A 219 25.67 9.42 5.45
N PHE A 220 26.19 8.80 4.39
CA PHE A 220 26.88 9.49 3.29
C PHE A 220 25.88 10.23 2.37
N VAL A 221 24.75 9.60 2.08
CA VAL A 221 23.72 10.16 1.19
C VAL A 221 23.03 11.37 1.83
N GLY A 222 22.71 11.29 3.13
CA GLY A 222 21.79 12.19 3.80
C GLY A 222 20.36 11.64 3.80
N ILE A 223 19.60 11.91 4.86
CA ILE A 223 18.18 11.51 4.95
C ILE A 223 17.32 12.53 4.20
N TYR A 224 17.53 13.80 4.52
CA TYR A 224 16.82 14.96 4.00
C TYR A 224 17.68 15.69 2.98
N ASP A 225 17.02 16.60 2.26
CA ASP A 225 17.65 17.49 1.30
C ASP A 225 18.68 18.42 1.96
N ASP A 226 19.75 18.72 1.22
CA ASP A 226 20.73 19.74 1.59
C ASP A 226 20.47 21.00 0.77
N PRO A 227 19.91 22.07 1.39
CA PRO A 227 19.51 23.28 0.68
C PRO A 227 20.69 24.07 0.09
N THR A 228 21.94 23.67 0.40
CA THR A 228 23.15 24.27 -0.18
C THR A 228 23.55 23.65 -1.51
N THR A 229 22.93 22.52 -1.88
CA THR A 229 23.16 21.85 -3.15
C THR A 229 22.13 22.31 -4.20
N PRO A 230 22.50 22.41 -5.49
CA PRO A 230 21.60 22.89 -6.54
C PRO A 230 20.52 21.87 -6.93
N GLN A 231 20.65 20.61 -6.54
CA GLN A 231 19.71 19.53 -6.85
C GLN A 231 19.15 18.99 -5.54
N GLU A 232 17.88 18.60 -5.53
CA GLU A 232 17.29 17.97 -4.35
C GLU A 232 17.97 16.60 -4.10
N GLU A 233 18.64 16.46 -2.96
CA GLU A 233 19.40 15.26 -2.58
C GLU A 233 18.79 14.53 -1.37
N GLY A 234 19.42 13.42 -0.97
CA GLY A 234 19.00 12.62 0.18
C GLY A 234 18.04 11.48 -0.19
N LEU A 235 17.88 10.54 0.75
CA LEU A 235 17.04 9.36 0.53
C LEU A 235 15.56 9.73 0.32
N ILE A 236 15.03 10.72 1.05
CA ILE A 236 13.61 11.11 0.91
C ILE A 236 13.35 11.73 -0.46
N ALA A 237 14.26 12.59 -0.96
CA ALA A 237 14.12 13.18 -2.28
C ALA A 237 14.17 12.11 -3.38
N LEU A 238 15.13 11.18 -3.31
CA LEU A 238 15.19 10.05 -4.24
C LEU A 238 13.91 9.20 -4.17
N ALA A 239 13.48 8.83 -2.96
CA ALA A 239 12.27 8.02 -2.77
C ALA A 239 11.05 8.69 -3.40
N ARG A 240 10.90 10.01 -3.24
CA ARG A 240 9.83 10.79 -3.87
C ARG A 240 9.92 10.76 -5.39
N ARG A 241 11.12 10.99 -5.98
CA ARG A 241 11.33 10.88 -7.44
C ARG A 241 11.02 9.48 -7.95
N MET A 242 11.22 8.45 -7.13
CA MET A 242 10.90 7.07 -7.45
C MET A 242 9.43 6.70 -7.20
N GLY A 243 8.62 7.59 -6.62
CA GLY A 243 7.18 7.42 -6.44
C GLY A 243 6.73 6.99 -5.04
N ILE A 244 7.61 6.97 -4.05
CA ILE A 244 7.25 6.76 -2.64
C ILE A 244 6.80 8.09 -2.04
N THR A 245 5.57 8.16 -1.53
CA THR A 245 4.99 9.38 -0.95
C THR A 245 4.71 9.27 0.54
N THR A 246 4.84 8.06 1.12
CA THR A 246 4.59 7.80 2.54
C THR A 246 5.65 8.34 3.50
N PHE A 247 6.82 8.76 3.01
CA PHE A 247 7.86 9.36 3.84
C PHE A 247 7.57 10.84 4.12
N THR A 248 6.68 11.10 5.08
CA THR A 248 6.14 12.43 5.37
C THR A 248 6.60 13.02 6.70
N ARG A 249 7.25 12.24 7.56
CA ARG A 249 7.73 12.69 8.87
C ARG A 249 9.05 13.47 8.75
N ASP A 250 9.33 14.30 9.75
CA ASP A 250 10.56 15.12 9.87
C ASP A 250 11.56 14.55 10.89
N ASP A 251 11.25 13.41 11.49
CA ASP A 251 12.01 12.78 12.58
C ASP A 251 12.71 11.46 12.19
N TYR A 252 12.82 11.15 10.90
CA TYR A 252 13.54 9.97 10.42
C TYR A 252 15.02 9.98 10.86
N GLY A 253 15.47 8.84 11.37
CA GLY A 253 16.87 8.56 11.68
C GLY A 253 17.51 7.61 10.67
N LEU A 254 18.78 7.28 10.89
CA LEU A 254 19.54 6.40 9.99
C LEU A 254 19.01 4.96 9.92
N SER A 255 18.07 4.57 10.80
CA SER A 255 17.33 3.32 10.68
C SER A 255 16.38 3.30 9.48
N LEU A 256 16.11 4.44 8.82
CA LEU A 256 15.25 4.51 7.64
C LEU A 256 15.70 3.53 6.55
N THR A 257 17.01 3.41 6.30
CA THR A 257 17.56 2.44 5.32
C THR A 257 17.40 0.97 5.72
N LEU A 258 16.97 0.70 6.96
CA LEU A 258 16.67 -0.63 7.46
C LEU A 258 15.16 -0.85 7.62
N GLY A 259 14.33 0.06 7.11
CA GLY A 259 12.88 0.00 7.22
C GLY A 259 12.29 0.81 8.38
N GLY A 260 13.01 1.79 8.93
CA GLY A 260 12.53 2.68 9.99
C GLY A 260 11.40 3.65 9.58
N GLY A 261 10.93 3.57 8.33
CA GLY A 261 9.76 4.28 7.81
C GLY A 261 8.81 3.31 7.12
N GLU A 262 7.54 3.71 6.94
CA GLU A 262 6.53 2.87 6.32
C GLU A 262 6.31 3.24 4.86
N VAL A 263 6.07 2.24 4.02
CA VAL A 263 5.81 2.37 2.58
C VAL A 263 4.76 1.33 2.18
N THR A 264 3.91 1.66 1.20
CA THR A 264 2.96 0.67 0.68
C THR A 264 3.65 -0.29 -0.29
N LEU A 265 3.16 -1.52 -0.40
CA LEU A 265 3.68 -2.48 -1.39
C LEU A 265 3.53 -1.93 -2.82
N LEU A 266 2.44 -1.22 -3.12
CA LEU A 266 2.23 -0.57 -4.42
C LEU A 266 3.33 0.44 -4.74
N GLU A 267 3.64 1.35 -3.82
CA GLU A 267 4.71 2.34 -4.02
C GLU A 267 6.08 1.69 -4.11
N LEU A 268 6.38 0.69 -3.27
CA LEU A 268 7.67 -0.01 -3.33
C LEU A 268 7.82 -0.76 -4.66
N THR A 269 6.78 -1.45 -5.12
CA THR A 269 6.79 -2.15 -6.42
C THR A 269 6.96 -1.16 -7.57
N GLY A 270 6.30 -0.01 -7.52
CA GLY A 270 6.50 1.08 -8.48
C GLY A 270 7.94 1.63 -8.47
N ALA A 271 8.54 1.79 -7.29
CA ALA A 271 9.93 2.22 -7.17
C ALA A 271 10.90 1.19 -7.79
N TYR A 272 10.66 -0.11 -7.58
CA TYR A 272 11.44 -1.17 -8.20
C TYR A 272 11.23 -1.27 -9.72
N ALA A 273 10.04 -0.93 -10.22
CA ALA A 273 9.76 -0.88 -11.65
C ALA A 273 10.67 0.11 -12.38
N ASN A 274 11.11 1.19 -11.73
CA ASN A 274 12.08 2.13 -12.29
C ASN A 274 13.39 1.42 -12.67
N PHE A 275 13.89 0.48 -11.85
CA PHE A 275 15.09 -0.30 -12.19
C PHE A 275 14.87 -1.20 -13.40
N ALA A 276 13.71 -1.86 -13.46
CA ALA A 276 13.34 -2.73 -14.58
C ALA A 276 13.11 -1.93 -15.88
N ASN A 277 12.74 -0.65 -15.77
CA ASN A 277 12.46 0.25 -16.89
C ASN A 277 13.63 1.23 -17.17
N GLY A 278 14.87 0.83 -16.86
CA GLY A 278 16.07 1.61 -17.23
C GLY A 278 16.18 2.98 -16.55
N GLY A 279 15.55 3.17 -15.40
CA GLY A 279 15.51 4.44 -14.65
C GLY A 279 14.30 5.32 -14.96
N LEU A 280 13.44 4.93 -15.91
CA LEU A 280 12.25 5.71 -16.27
C LEU A 280 11.08 5.40 -15.32
N ARG A 281 10.59 6.43 -14.64
CA ARG A 281 9.40 6.31 -13.79
C ARG A 281 8.12 6.35 -14.60
N VAL A 282 7.35 5.28 -14.50
CA VAL A 282 5.97 5.19 -14.99
C VAL A 282 5.05 4.93 -13.77
N PRO A 283 4.14 5.85 -13.42
CA PRO A 283 3.25 5.66 -12.28
C PRO A 283 2.38 4.41 -12.44
N PRO A 284 2.15 3.63 -11.36
CA PRO A 284 1.22 2.51 -11.40
C PRO A 284 -0.20 2.97 -11.82
N VAL A 285 -0.84 2.22 -12.71
CA VAL A 285 -2.17 2.54 -13.24
C VAL A 285 -3.09 1.32 -13.24
N GLY A 286 -4.31 1.54 -12.75
CA GLY A 286 -5.37 0.52 -12.64
C GLY A 286 -6.48 0.62 -13.69
N ILE A 287 -6.65 1.78 -14.32
CA ILE A 287 -7.77 2.12 -15.20
C ILE A 287 -7.21 2.52 -16.57
N LEU A 288 -7.82 2.02 -17.65
CA LEU A 288 -7.45 2.30 -19.04
C LEU A 288 -8.18 3.53 -19.60
#